data_AF-A0A5J4PBV8-F1
#
_entry.id   AF-A0A5J4PBV8-F1
#
_cell.length_a   1.000
_cell.length_b   1.000
_cell.length_c   1.000
_cell.angle_alpha   90.00
_cell.angle_beta   90.00
_cell.angle_gamma   90.00
#
_symmetry.space_group_name_H-M   'P 1'
#
loop_
_entity.id
_entity.type
_entity.pdbx_description
1 polymer ?
#
loop_
_entity_poly.entity_id
_entity_poly.type
_entity_poly.pdbx_seq_one_letter_code
_entity_poly.pdbx_strand_id
1 'polypeptide(L)'
;QEYIISKLSKENADIYASLPKGVARQLTLDRDPHGNVQVSLIETEKLLSEMVANKLTQWKKEGKYDGKFSVQHHFFGYEGRCASPSNYDADYCYSLGYTASVLIANEKTGYMSSVRNTTAPAEEWIAGGVPITMLMNMERRHGELKPVIQKALVKLDGAPFKAFAEKREAWAINTEYVYPGPIQYFGPSEVCDQPTKTLQLERGK
;
A
#
# COMPACT_ATOMS: atom_id res chain seq x y z
N GLN A 1 -28.67 8.91 -6.77
CA GLN A 1 -28.47 8.17 -5.50
C GLN A 1 -29.68 7.28 -5.21
N GLU A 2 -30.89 7.84 -5.25
CA GLU A 2 -32.16 7.12 -5.01
C GLU A 2 -32.37 5.87 -5.88
N TYR A 3 -32.01 5.94 -7.17
CA TYR A 3 -32.07 4.77 -8.06
C TYR A 3 -31.27 3.58 -7.51
N ILE A 4 -30.02 3.80 -7.08
CA ILE A 4 -29.17 2.74 -6.51
C ILE A 4 -29.73 2.27 -5.16
N ILE A 5 -30.15 3.20 -4.29
CA ILE A 5 -30.75 2.87 -2.98
C ILE A 5 -31.93 1.91 -3.15
N SER A 6 -32.82 2.16 -4.12
CA SER A 6 -33.98 1.30 -4.39
C SER A 6 -33.65 -0.13 -4.84
N LYS A 7 -32.39 -0.37 -5.25
CA LYS A 7 -31.90 -1.68 -5.72
C LYS A 7 -31.10 -2.43 -4.65
N LEU A 8 -30.82 -1.80 -3.52
CA LEU A 8 -30.06 -2.39 -2.42
C LEU A 8 -30.99 -3.01 -1.38
N SER A 9 -30.48 -4.02 -0.67
CA SER A 9 -31.10 -4.46 0.58
C SER A 9 -31.15 -3.30 1.57
N LYS A 10 -32.15 -3.28 2.46
CA LYS A 10 -32.36 -2.19 3.43
C LYS A 10 -31.07 -1.77 4.16
N GLU A 11 -30.33 -2.73 4.69
CA GLU A 11 -29.06 -2.48 5.39
C GLU A 11 -28.02 -1.75 4.50
N ASN A 12 -27.80 -2.24 3.28
CA ASN A 12 -26.89 -1.62 2.33
C ASN A 12 -27.38 -0.25 1.82
N ALA A 13 -28.69 -0.08 1.69
CA ALA A 13 -29.32 1.19 1.34
C ALA A 13 -29.06 2.24 2.43
N ASP A 14 -29.23 1.88 3.70
CA ASP A 14 -28.98 2.76 4.85
C ASP A 14 -27.50 3.16 4.94
N ILE A 15 -26.58 2.19 4.76
CA ILE A 15 -25.13 2.45 4.71
C ILE A 15 -24.79 3.39 3.55
N TYR A 16 -25.28 3.11 2.34
CA TYR A 16 -25.00 3.91 1.15
C TYR A 16 -25.58 5.33 1.25
N ALA A 17 -26.72 5.49 1.93
CA ALA A 17 -27.31 6.80 2.21
C ALA A 17 -26.50 7.61 3.24
N SER A 18 -25.78 6.94 4.15
CA SER A 18 -24.93 7.59 5.15
C SER A 18 -23.63 8.18 4.58
N LEU A 19 -23.22 7.73 3.39
CA LEU A 19 -22.00 8.20 2.74
C LEU A 19 -22.16 9.61 2.16
N PRO A 20 -21.10 10.43 2.19
CA PRO A 20 -21.02 11.64 1.38
C PRO A 20 -21.36 11.38 -0.08
N LYS A 21 -22.13 12.29 -0.69
CA LYS A 21 -22.65 12.13 -2.06
C LYS A 21 -21.55 11.88 -3.10
N GLY A 22 -20.40 12.55 -2.96
CA GLY A 22 -19.26 12.39 -3.86
C GLY A 22 -18.68 10.97 -3.83
N VAL A 23 -18.47 10.44 -2.62
CA VAL A 23 -17.92 9.10 -2.38
C VAL A 23 -18.91 8.01 -2.80
N ALA A 24 -20.20 8.19 -2.45
CA ALA A 24 -21.26 7.28 -2.88
C ALA A 24 -21.28 7.12 -4.41
N ARG A 25 -21.14 8.23 -5.16
CA ARG A 25 -21.02 8.20 -6.62
C ARG A 25 -19.76 7.47 -7.08
N GLN A 26 -18.60 7.72 -6.46
CA GLN A 26 -17.32 7.08 -6.81
C GLN A 26 -17.38 5.55 -6.67
N LEU A 27 -18.08 5.04 -5.64
CA LEU A 27 -18.30 3.59 -5.45
C LEU A 27 -19.12 2.92 -6.55
N THR A 28 -19.89 3.71 -7.31
CA THR A 28 -20.75 3.23 -8.40
C THR A 28 -20.15 3.43 -9.79
N LEU A 29 -18.90 3.89 -9.88
CA LEU A 29 -18.19 4.06 -11.15
C LEU A 29 -17.82 2.72 -11.79
N ASP A 30 -17.55 2.77 -13.09
CA ASP A 30 -17.17 1.60 -13.87
C ASP A 30 -15.86 0.97 -13.38
N ARG A 31 -15.83 -0.37 -13.43
CA ARG A 31 -14.69 -1.18 -13.05
C ARG A 31 -13.61 -1.13 -14.14
N ASP A 32 -12.38 -1.43 -13.76
CA ASP A 32 -11.28 -1.58 -14.72
C ASP A 32 -11.50 -2.82 -15.64
N PRO A 33 -10.70 -3.01 -16.71
CA PRO A 33 -10.81 -4.17 -17.60
C PRO A 33 -10.67 -5.54 -16.93
N HIS A 34 -10.18 -5.59 -15.69
CA HIS A 34 -10.01 -6.80 -14.89
C HIS A 34 -11.11 -6.98 -13.83
N GLY A 35 -12.13 -6.10 -13.83
CA GLY A 35 -13.25 -6.15 -12.90
C GLY A 35 -12.95 -5.57 -11.51
N ASN A 36 -11.83 -4.88 -11.31
CA ASN A 36 -11.51 -4.24 -10.03
C ASN A 36 -12.19 -2.88 -9.92
N VAL A 37 -12.55 -2.52 -8.69
CA VAL A 37 -12.95 -1.15 -8.36
C VAL A 37 -11.73 -0.25 -8.49
N GLN A 38 -11.89 0.90 -9.13
CA GLN A 38 -10.82 1.89 -9.30
C GLN A 38 -10.60 2.66 -7.99
N VAL A 39 -10.03 2.00 -6.99
CA VAL A 39 -9.87 2.54 -5.63
C VAL A 39 -9.04 3.82 -5.59
N SER A 40 -8.12 4.03 -6.53
CA SER A 40 -7.35 5.28 -6.66
C SER A 40 -8.20 6.50 -7.03
N LEU A 41 -9.40 6.29 -7.57
CA LEU A 41 -10.37 7.36 -7.87
C LEU A 41 -11.34 7.61 -6.72
N ILE A 42 -11.27 6.80 -5.66
CA ILE A 42 -12.08 6.98 -4.45
C ILE A 42 -11.29 7.88 -3.50
N GLU A 43 -11.83 9.09 -3.30
CA GLU A 43 -11.23 10.12 -2.44
C GLU A 43 -11.49 9.78 -0.96
N THR A 44 -10.86 8.71 -0.49
CA THR A 44 -11.04 8.15 0.85
C THR A 44 -10.62 9.14 1.94
N GLU A 45 -9.61 9.97 1.67
CA GLU A 45 -9.18 11.05 2.55
C GLU A 45 -10.28 12.11 2.74
N LYS A 46 -11.02 12.43 1.66
CA LYS A 46 -12.15 13.35 1.74
C LYS A 46 -13.32 12.73 2.49
N LEU A 47 -13.64 11.46 2.22
CA LEU A 47 -14.63 10.68 2.97
C LEU A 47 -14.39 10.81 4.48
N LEU A 48 -13.19 10.46 4.94
CA LEU A 48 -12.84 10.47 6.35
C LEU A 48 -12.93 11.88 6.93
N SER A 49 -12.40 12.88 6.23
CA SER A 49 -12.42 14.27 6.70
C SER A 49 -13.83 14.85 6.83
N GLU A 50 -14.74 14.53 5.90
CA GLU A 50 -16.13 15.00 5.91
C GLU A 50 -16.91 14.33 7.05
N MET A 51 -16.70 13.02 7.26
CA MET A 51 -17.30 12.30 8.39
C MET A 51 -16.83 12.86 9.74
N VAL A 52 -15.54 13.16 9.88
CA VAL A 52 -14.98 13.81 11.08
C VAL A 52 -15.55 15.22 11.24
N ALA A 53 -15.62 16.03 10.18
CA ALA A 53 -16.18 17.38 10.24
C ALA A 53 -17.64 17.39 10.70
N ASN A 54 -18.45 16.45 10.19
CA ASN A 54 -19.84 16.27 10.62
C ASN A 54 -19.93 15.93 12.10
N LYS A 55 -19.08 15.01 12.58
CA LYS A 55 -19.03 14.62 13.99
C LYS A 55 -18.60 15.78 14.91
N LEU A 56 -17.56 16.52 14.53
CA LEU A 56 -17.08 17.68 15.29
C LEU A 56 -18.11 18.82 15.30
N THR A 57 -18.86 19.01 14.21
CA THR A 57 -19.97 19.98 14.16
C THR A 57 -21.08 19.62 15.12
N GLN A 58 -21.45 18.33 15.19
CA GLN A 58 -22.39 17.83 16.19
C GLN A 58 -21.86 18.08 17.61
N TRP A 59 -20.62 17.72 17.89
CA TRP A 59 -20.01 17.93 19.21
C TRP A 59 -19.90 19.40 19.62
N LYS A 60 -19.71 20.31 18.66
CA LYS A 60 -19.75 21.74 18.92
C LYS A 60 -21.14 22.22 19.38
N LYS A 61 -22.21 21.68 18.80
CA LYS A 61 -23.59 21.95 19.25
C LYS A 61 -23.87 21.37 20.64
N GLU A 62 -23.26 20.23 20.97
CA GLU A 62 -23.37 19.56 22.27
C GLU A 62 -22.43 20.13 23.35
N GLY A 63 -21.58 21.11 23.02
CA GLY A 63 -20.59 21.66 23.95
C GLY A 63 -19.40 20.74 24.26
N LYS A 64 -19.18 19.68 23.47
CA LYS A 64 -18.10 18.70 23.63
C LYS A 64 -16.83 19.04 22.85
N TYR A 65 -16.88 20.05 21.99
CA TYR A 65 -15.76 20.49 21.17
C TYR A 65 -15.82 22.00 20.94
N ASP A 66 -14.77 22.71 21.33
CA ASP A 66 -14.62 24.17 21.17
C ASP A 66 -13.61 24.57 20.08
N GLY A 67 -12.83 23.61 19.57
CA GLY A 67 -11.77 23.83 18.61
C GLY A 67 -12.22 24.25 17.20
N LYS A 68 -11.22 24.46 16.33
CA LYS A 68 -11.37 24.72 14.90
C LYS A 68 -10.81 23.53 14.12
N PHE A 69 -11.66 22.89 13.32
CA PHE A 69 -11.25 21.85 12.39
C PHE A 69 -11.02 22.47 11.02
N SER A 70 -9.85 22.28 10.44
CA SER A 70 -9.49 22.73 9.09
C SER A 70 -8.61 21.67 8.47
N VAL A 71 -8.93 21.28 7.24
CA VAL A 71 -8.33 20.12 6.59
C VAL A 71 -7.63 20.52 5.30
N GLN A 72 -6.52 19.85 5.02
CA GLN A 72 -5.85 19.85 3.73
C GLN A 72 -5.76 18.39 3.28
N HIS A 73 -6.02 18.16 2.00
CA HIS A 73 -6.02 16.83 1.42
C HIS A 73 -4.83 16.70 0.50
N HIS A 74 -4.13 15.57 0.60
CA HIS A 74 -3.01 15.22 -0.25
C HIS A 74 -3.23 13.80 -0.75
N PHE A 75 -2.91 13.57 -2.02
CA PHE A 75 -2.95 12.24 -2.62
C PHE A 75 -1.66 12.01 -3.39
N PHE A 76 -0.70 11.39 -2.71
CA PHE A 76 0.60 11.05 -3.28
C PHE A 76 0.55 9.64 -3.87
N GLY A 77 0.88 9.52 -5.15
CA GLY A 77 0.85 8.27 -5.88
C GLY A 77 1.63 8.32 -7.19
N TYR A 78 1.11 9.03 -8.19
CA TYR A 78 1.68 9.03 -9.55
C TYR A 78 3.11 9.58 -9.61
N GLU A 79 3.40 10.62 -8.83
CA GLU A 79 4.70 11.27 -8.75
C GLU A 79 5.82 10.33 -8.26
N GLY A 80 5.49 9.29 -7.49
CA GLY A 80 6.46 8.32 -6.97
C GLY A 80 6.75 7.15 -7.92
N ARG A 81 5.94 6.95 -8.97
CA ARG A 81 6.03 5.74 -9.83
C ARG A 81 7.10 5.83 -10.92
N CYS A 82 7.47 7.04 -11.32
CA CYS A 82 8.48 7.31 -12.34
C CYS A 82 9.60 8.21 -11.81
N ALA A 83 9.83 8.20 -10.50
CA ALA A 83 11.00 8.83 -9.90
C ALA A 83 12.27 8.04 -10.22
N SER A 84 13.43 8.68 -10.08
CA SER A 84 14.71 7.97 -10.13
C SER A 84 14.75 6.89 -9.04
N PRO A 85 15.17 5.66 -9.37
CA PRO A 85 15.24 4.57 -8.38
C PRO A 85 16.34 4.86 -7.36
N SER A 86 16.12 4.51 -6.09
CA SER A 86 17.16 4.51 -5.07
C SER A 86 18.36 3.63 -5.47
N ASN A 87 19.53 3.81 -4.84
CA ASN A 87 20.67 2.90 -5.08
C ASN A 87 20.26 1.43 -4.81
N TYR A 88 19.51 1.20 -3.73
CA TYR A 88 18.94 -0.11 -3.42
C TYR A 88 18.12 -0.69 -4.59
N ASP A 89 17.16 0.08 -5.13
CA ASP A 89 16.31 -0.41 -6.23
C ASP A 89 17.08 -0.53 -7.55
N ALA A 90 18.06 0.34 -7.80
CA ALA A 90 18.92 0.28 -8.97
C ALA A 90 19.74 -1.03 -8.97
N ASP A 91 20.41 -1.33 -7.87
CA ASP A 91 21.18 -2.56 -7.68
C ASP A 91 20.28 -3.79 -7.73
N TYR A 92 19.12 -3.74 -7.06
CA TYR A 92 18.18 -4.85 -7.00
C TYR A 92 17.59 -5.17 -8.37
N CYS A 93 17.14 -4.16 -9.12
CA CYS A 93 16.58 -4.33 -10.46
C CYS A 93 17.63 -4.82 -11.45
N TYR A 94 18.85 -4.28 -11.40
CA TYR A 94 19.95 -4.75 -12.25
C TYR A 94 20.27 -6.22 -11.96
N SER A 95 20.41 -6.57 -10.68
CA SER A 95 20.68 -7.94 -10.23
C SER A 95 19.59 -8.91 -10.66
N LEU A 96 18.32 -8.52 -10.60
CA LEU A 96 17.19 -9.34 -11.07
C LEU A 96 17.27 -9.61 -12.58
N GLY A 97 17.59 -8.58 -13.39
CA GLY A 97 17.75 -8.72 -14.83
C GLY A 97 18.90 -9.66 -15.20
N TYR A 98 20.05 -9.48 -14.55
CA TYR A 98 21.22 -10.34 -14.74
C TYR A 98 20.96 -11.79 -14.29
N THR A 99 20.28 -11.96 -13.15
CA THR A 99 19.88 -13.28 -12.66
C THR A 99 18.93 -13.97 -13.65
N ALA A 100 18.00 -13.23 -14.27
CA ALA A 100 17.12 -13.78 -15.30
C ALA A 100 17.91 -14.27 -16.52
N SER A 101 18.93 -13.53 -16.99
CA SER A 101 19.75 -13.99 -18.11
C SER A 101 20.53 -15.26 -17.78
N VAL A 102 21.02 -15.40 -16.54
CA VAL A 102 21.70 -16.62 -16.08
C VAL A 102 20.73 -17.80 -16.00
N LEU A 103 19.50 -17.59 -15.52
CA LEU A 103 18.45 -18.64 -15.51
C LEU A 103 18.14 -19.13 -16.93
N ILE A 104 18.01 -18.20 -17.90
CA ILE A 104 17.78 -18.52 -19.32
C ILE A 104 18.97 -19.30 -19.89
N ALA A 105 20.20 -18.87 -19.62
CA ALA A 105 21.42 -19.55 -20.08
C ALA A 105 21.54 -20.98 -19.53
N ASN A 106 20.86 -21.29 -18.42
CA ASN A 106 20.80 -22.62 -17.82
C ASN A 106 19.48 -23.35 -18.12
N GLU A 107 18.77 -22.94 -19.17
CA GLU A 107 17.56 -23.56 -19.71
C GLU A 107 16.41 -23.67 -18.68
N LYS A 108 16.31 -22.71 -17.76
CA LYS A 108 15.22 -22.67 -16.77
C LYS A 108 14.01 -21.92 -17.33
N THR A 109 12.83 -22.52 -17.19
CA THR A 109 11.54 -21.93 -17.60
C THR A 109 10.51 -22.02 -16.48
N GLY A 110 9.57 -21.07 -16.42
CA GLY A 110 8.56 -21.00 -15.36
C GLY A 110 9.10 -20.54 -14.00
N TYR A 111 10.30 -19.94 -13.97
CA TYR A 111 10.93 -19.38 -12.78
C TYR A 111 10.83 -17.85 -12.78
N MET A 112 10.58 -17.28 -11.60
CA MET A 112 10.77 -15.87 -11.31
C MET A 112 12.22 -15.65 -10.85
N SER A 113 12.89 -14.65 -11.43
CA SER A 113 14.21 -14.20 -10.94
C SER A 113 14.10 -13.74 -9.49
N SER A 114 15.05 -14.16 -8.64
CA SER A 114 15.03 -13.88 -7.21
C SER A 114 16.41 -13.48 -6.72
N VAL A 115 16.46 -12.40 -5.94
CA VAL A 115 17.65 -11.97 -5.21
C VAL A 115 17.29 -11.91 -3.72
N ARG A 116 18.09 -12.55 -2.88
CA ARG A 116 17.87 -12.71 -1.43
C ARG A 116 19.00 -12.08 -0.63
N ASN A 117 18.84 -12.03 0.69
CA ASN A 117 19.77 -11.36 1.62
C ASN A 117 19.87 -9.84 1.38
N THR A 118 18.79 -9.19 0.94
CA THR A 118 18.83 -7.81 0.48
C THR A 118 18.98 -6.75 1.59
N THR A 119 19.12 -7.15 2.85
CA THR A 119 19.49 -6.20 3.93
C THR A 119 20.99 -6.14 4.18
N ALA A 120 21.77 -6.99 3.53
CA ALA A 120 23.23 -6.93 3.50
C ALA A 120 23.69 -6.04 2.34
N PRO A 121 24.98 -5.65 2.30
CA PRO A 121 25.58 -5.01 1.13
C PRO A 121 25.31 -5.79 -0.16
N ALA A 122 25.22 -5.10 -1.30
CA ALA A 122 24.84 -5.72 -2.58
C ALA A 122 25.77 -6.88 -3.01
N GLU A 123 27.05 -6.83 -2.62
CA GLU A 123 28.03 -7.89 -2.85
C GLU A 123 27.73 -9.21 -2.12
N GLU A 124 26.90 -9.18 -1.06
CA GLU A 124 26.50 -10.35 -0.28
C GLU A 124 25.12 -10.89 -0.69
N TRP A 125 24.52 -10.34 -1.74
CA TRP A 125 23.21 -10.78 -2.20
C TRP A 125 23.28 -12.14 -2.90
N ILE A 126 22.20 -12.92 -2.72
CA ILE A 126 22.13 -14.30 -3.21
C ILE A 126 21.12 -14.38 -4.36
N ALA A 127 21.63 -14.50 -5.59
CA ALA A 127 20.84 -14.71 -6.79
C ALA A 127 20.26 -16.14 -6.88
N GLY A 128 19.11 -16.28 -7.55
CA GLY A 128 18.46 -17.57 -7.77
C GLY A 128 17.15 -17.45 -8.54
N GLY A 129 16.37 -18.54 -8.55
CA GLY A 129 15.06 -18.59 -9.16
C GLY A 129 14.03 -19.25 -8.25
N VAL A 130 12.78 -18.76 -8.32
CA VAL A 130 11.63 -19.32 -7.59
C VAL A 130 10.61 -19.84 -8.61
N PRO A 131 10.19 -21.12 -8.57
CA PRO A 131 9.15 -21.64 -9.45
C PRO A 131 7.84 -20.86 -9.27
N ILE A 132 7.27 -20.29 -10.34
CA ILE A 132 6.12 -19.38 -10.22
C ILE A 132 4.89 -20.08 -9.61
N THR A 133 4.72 -21.38 -9.90
CA THR A 133 3.58 -22.18 -9.43
C THR A 133 3.46 -22.26 -7.91
N MET A 134 4.58 -22.14 -7.17
CA MET A 134 4.54 -22.19 -5.69
C MET A 134 3.92 -20.94 -5.06
N LEU A 135 3.77 -19.86 -5.85
CA LEU A 135 3.16 -18.59 -5.42
C LEU A 135 1.67 -18.50 -5.79
N MET A 136 1.14 -19.53 -6.47
CA MET A 136 -0.21 -19.50 -7.03
C MET A 136 -1.25 -20.13 -6.09
N ASN A 137 -2.46 -19.59 -6.13
CA ASN A 137 -3.67 -20.17 -5.57
C ASN A 137 -4.82 -20.12 -6.59
N MET A 138 -5.98 -20.64 -6.22
CA MET A 138 -7.20 -20.54 -7.04
C MET A 138 -8.11 -19.44 -6.50
N GLU A 139 -8.38 -18.41 -7.31
CA GLU A 139 -9.33 -17.34 -6.99
C GLU A 139 -10.51 -17.34 -7.96
N ARG A 140 -11.71 -17.00 -7.47
CA ARG A 140 -12.88 -16.84 -8.35
C ARG A 140 -12.90 -15.43 -8.97
N ARG A 141 -12.80 -15.34 -10.29
CA ARG A 141 -12.90 -14.08 -11.06
C ARG A 141 -13.94 -14.22 -12.15
N HIS A 142 -14.86 -13.25 -12.22
CA HIS A 142 -16.02 -13.26 -13.14
C HIS A 142 -16.81 -14.58 -13.08
N GLY A 143 -16.95 -15.17 -11.90
CA GLY A 143 -17.69 -16.42 -11.70
C GLY A 143 -16.88 -17.70 -11.92
N GLU A 144 -15.66 -17.64 -12.44
CA GLU A 144 -14.82 -18.81 -12.74
C GLU A 144 -13.59 -18.89 -11.82
N LEU A 145 -13.13 -20.11 -11.51
CA LEU A 145 -11.87 -20.31 -10.79
C LEU A 145 -10.69 -20.16 -11.75
N LYS A 146 -9.76 -19.25 -11.43
CA LYS A 146 -8.55 -18.99 -12.21
C LYS A 146 -7.31 -19.09 -11.31
N PRO A 147 -6.21 -19.69 -11.80
CA PRO A 147 -4.95 -19.73 -11.06
C PRO A 147 -4.32 -18.33 -11.09
N VAL A 148 -4.01 -17.78 -9.91
CA VAL A 148 -3.44 -16.43 -9.77
C VAL A 148 -2.38 -16.41 -8.68
N ILE A 149 -1.46 -15.45 -8.74
CA ILE A 149 -0.49 -15.23 -7.66
C ILE A 149 -1.23 -14.54 -6.49
N GLN A 150 -1.11 -15.13 -5.30
CA GLN A 150 -1.75 -14.59 -4.11
C GLN A 150 -1.10 -13.25 -3.72
N LYS A 151 -1.92 -12.21 -3.51
CA LYS A 151 -1.44 -10.93 -2.98
C LYS A 151 -0.97 -11.12 -1.53
N ALA A 152 0.29 -10.80 -1.25
CA ALA A 152 0.80 -10.73 0.11
C ALA A 152 0.30 -9.44 0.78
N LEU A 153 -0.56 -9.58 1.79
CA LEU A 153 -1.04 -8.47 2.60
C LEU A 153 -0.17 -8.30 3.86
N VAL A 154 -0.35 -7.19 4.56
CA VAL A 154 0.33 -6.94 5.84
C VAL A 154 -0.02 -8.04 6.84
N LYS A 155 1.02 -8.64 7.44
CA LYS A 155 0.88 -9.59 8.55
C LYS A 155 0.74 -8.83 9.86
N LEU A 156 -0.44 -8.86 10.47
CA LEU A 156 -0.73 -8.14 11.72
C LEU A 156 0.05 -8.67 12.94
N ASP A 157 0.57 -9.89 12.85
CA ASP A 157 1.45 -10.51 13.82
C ASP A 157 2.95 -10.36 13.46
N GLY A 158 3.25 -9.77 12.30
CA GLY A 158 4.61 -9.52 11.82
C GLY A 158 5.31 -8.36 12.53
N ALA A 159 6.65 -8.38 12.52
CA ALA A 159 7.48 -7.36 13.17
C ALA A 159 7.18 -5.92 12.71
N PRO A 160 6.98 -5.63 11.40
CA PRO A 160 6.66 -4.26 10.97
C PRO A 160 5.37 -3.70 11.59
N PHE A 161 4.30 -4.50 11.62
CA PHE A 161 3.03 -4.04 12.20
C PHE A 161 3.10 -3.93 13.72
N LYS A 162 3.78 -4.86 14.39
CA LYS A 162 4.00 -4.78 15.84
C LYS A 162 4.75 -3.52 16.24
N ALA A 163 5.82 -3.17 15.53
CA ALA A 163 6.56 -1.93 15.77
C ALA A 163 5.67 -0.68 15.62
N PHE A 164 4.77 -0.65 14.62
CA PHE A 164 3.77 0.41 14.50
C PHE A 164 2.77 0.40 15.68
N ALA A 165 2.21 -0.76 16.01
CA ALA A 165 1.20 -0.91 17.05
C ALA A 165 1.71 -0.49 18.44
N GLU A 166 2.99 -0.77 18.73
CA GLU A 166 3.65 -0.38 19.99
C GLU A 166 3.76 1.14 20.17
N LYS A 167 3.81 1.91 19.08
CA LYS A 167 4.06 3.35 19.12
C LYS A 167 2.86 4.21 18.76
N ARG A 168 1.87 3.68 18.04
CA ARG A 168 0.77 4.47 17.46
C ARG A 168 -0.03 5.30 18.48
N GLU A 169 -0.21 4.81 19.71
CA GLU A 169 -0.96 5.54 20.74
C GLU A 169 -0.18 6.77 21.24
N ALA A 170 1.14 6.64 21.40
CA ALA A 170 2.01 7.78 21.72
C ALA A 170 2.05 8.78 20.56
N TRP A 171 2.23 8.30 19.33
CA TRP A 171 2.23 9.13 18.12
C TRP A 171 0.91 9.84 17.84
N ALA A 172 -0.22 9.30 18.33
CA ALA A 172 -1.52 9.92 18.17
C ALA A 172 -1.70 11.20 18.99
N ILE A 173 -0.98 11.35 20.11
CA ILE A 173 -1.14 12.45 21.06
C ILE A 173 0.09 13.35 21.18
N ASN A 174 1.29 12.83 20.88
CA ASN A 174 2.56 13.55 21.01
C ASN A 174 3.08 14.04 19.65
N THR A 175 3.91 15.08 19.69
CA THR A 175 4.65 15.59 18.52
C THR A 175 5.94 14.81 18.32
N GLU A 176 5.84 13.58 17.79
CA GLU A 176 6.97 12.67 17.54
C GLU A 176 7.23 12.49 16.02
N TYR A 177 7.25 13.59 15.27
CA TYR A 177 7.47 13.54 13.82
C TYR A 177 8.92 13.21 13.46
N VAL A 178 9.07 12.38 12.42
CA VAL A 178 10.36 12.12 11.77
C VAL A 178 10.35 12.82 10.41
N TYR A 179 11.43 13.52 10.11
CA TYR A 179 11.58 14.30 8.87
C TYR A 179 12.61 13.62 7.95
N PRO A 180 12.22 12.60 7.18
CA PRO A 180 13.13 12.00 6.20
C PRO A 180 13.50 13.04 5.14
N GLY A 181 14.78 13.05 4.75
CA GLY A 181 15.27 13.87 3.64
C GLY A 181 14.93 13.25 2.27
N PRO A 182 15.27 13.95 1.18
CA PRO A 182 15.21 13.38 -0.16
C PRO A 182 16.15 12.17 -0.29
N ILE A 183 15.84 11.27 -1.23
CA ILE A 183 16.74 10.16 -1.60
C ILE A 183 18.12 10.74 -1.98
N GLN A 184 19.17 10.23 -1.34
CA GLN A 184 20.55 10.58 -1.66
C GLN A 184 21.16 9.48 -2.54
N TYR A 185 21.84 9.89 -3.61
CA TYR A 185 22.53 9.00 -4.55
C TYR A 185 24.04 8.99 -4.36
N PHE A 186 24.56 9.97 -3.60
CA PHE A 186 25.97 10.18 -3.38
C PHE A 186 26.20 10.45 -1.90
N GLY A 187 27.30 9.92 -1.37
CA GLY A 187 27.68 10.08 0.04
C GLY A 187 27.84 8.73 0.74
N PRO A 188 27.79 8.72 2.08
CA PRO A 188 27.95 7.49 2.86
C PRO A 188 26.87 6.44 2.53
N SER A 189 27.26 5.17 2.44
CA SER A 189 26.36 4.04 2.20
C SER A 189 25.28 3.88 3.28
N GLU A 190 25.57 4.29 4.51
CA GLU A 190 24.59 4.33 5.60
C GLU A 190 23.41 5.29 5.34
N VAL A 191 23.53 6.17 4.34
CA VAL A 191 22.46 7.09 3.90
C VAL A 191 21.90 6.66 2.54
N CYS A 192 22.76 6.40 1.56
CA CYS A 192 22.34 6.22 0.17
C CYS A 192 21.80 4.82 -0.15
N ASP A 193 22.28 3.81 0.58
CA ASP A 193 22.07 2.39 0.24
C ASP A 193 21.08 1.72 1.22
N GLN A 194 20.31 2.52 1.96
CA GLN A 194 19.41 2.03 3.00
C GLN A 194 18.19 1.28 2.42
N PRO A 195 17.90 0.06 2.91
CA PRO A 195 16.63 -0.58 2.64
C PRO A 195 15.49 0.06 3.45
N THR A 196 14.25 -0.30 3.12
CA THR A 196 13.08 0.16 3.88
C THR A 196 13.08 -0.34 5.33
N LYS A 197 12.43 0.40 6.24
CA LYS A 197 12.20 -0.04 7.63
C LYS A 197 11.43 -1.35 7.70
N THR A 198 10.49 -1.59 6.78
CA THR A 198 9.77 -2.85 6.66
C THR A 198 10.74 -4.01 6.49
N LEU A 199 11.67 -3.91 5.54
CA LEU A 199 12.62 -4.98 5.26
C LEU A 199 13.61 -5.19 6.41
N GLN A 200 14.07 -4.12 7.06
CA GLN A 200 14.93 -4.20 8.24
C GLN A 200 14.23 -4.98 9.38
N LEU A 201 12.99 -4.60 9.72
CA LEU A 201 12.21 -5.25 10.77
C LEU A 201 11.86 -6.71 10.46
N GLU A 202 11.54 -7.03 9.20
CA GLU A 202 11.30 -8.42 8.78
C GLU A 202 12.54 -9.31 8.89
N ARG A 203 13.74 -8.73 8.86
CA ARG A 203 15.02 -9.43 8.99
C ARG A 203 15.65 -9.31 10.37
N GLY A 204 14.97 -8.67 11.32
CA GLY A 204 15.48 -8.47 12.68
C GLY A 204 16.73 -7.58 12.73
N LYS A 205 16.83 -6.62 11.81
CA LYS A 205 17.87 -5.58 11.79
C LYS A 205 17.32 -4.26 12.33
#